data_AF-A0A660U1C6-F1
#
_entry.id   AF-A0A660U1C6-F1
#
_cell.length_a   1.000
_cell.length_b   1.000
_cell.length_c   1.000
_cell.angle_alpha   90.00
_cell.angle_beta   90.00
_cell.angle_gamma   90.00
#
_symmetry.space_group_name_H-M   'P 1'
#
loop_
_entity.id
_entity.type
_entity.pdbx_description
1 polymer ?
#
loop_
_entity_poly.entity_id
_entity_poly.type
_entity_poly.pdbx_seq_one_letter_code
_entity_poly.pdbx_strand_id
1 'polypeptide(L)'
;MKKATEWKVETLPNGQKNLALLKRGKWHYLYSKNDPVASGKRFYTSVYNGQGLYIIIGLGYYYHLLPFVYNDNSSRIIVIEPSKNLFDKVKYSHHYSNLEKSKRIQFIIGSEEIKDFIERLKGNYELLFYDRINLLSYPVLDRLLPETYSKLKDDINSSLTDLLRDGLTIARFAKRWLLNFKNNLENILDSYSITSLKRFRGSCIVAAAGPSLDRVIDRLKTFNRTNYFIIAVDAAVRPLILSGIKPDLIIGLDPQPFIRFHFFDVEKFLRKIPAILNPMVYSAVFELFDVRYTYPTRHPLLKMLKSLETLDSKSFNYQSVSSLA
;
A
#
# COMPACT_ATOMS: atom_id res chain seq x y z
N MET A 1 12.70 -1.41 38.88
CA MET A 1 13.15 -2.28 37.76
C MET A 1 12.05 -3.29 37.45
N LYS A 2 11.47 -3.30 36.23
CA LYS A 2 10.54 -4.38 35.83
C LYS A 2 11.35 -5.68 35.79
N LYS A 3 10.99 -6.69 36.59
CA LYS A 3 11.63 -8.02 36.51
C LYS A 3 11.50 -8.52 35.07
N ALA A 4 12.61 -8.98 34.50
CA ALA A 4 12.60 -9.59 33.17
C ALA A 4 11.65 -10.79 33.16
N THR A 5 10.86 -10.91 32.09
CA THR A 5 9.96 -12.02 31.86
C THR A 5 10.77 -13.30 31.68
N GLU A 6 10.56 -14.31 32.54
CA GLU A 6 11.32 -15.55 32.50
C GLU A 6 10.52 -16.69 31.87
N TRP A 7 11.13 -17.34 30.88
CA TRP A 7 10.56 -18.44 30.10
C TRP A 7 11.39 -19.71 30.27
N LYS A 8 10.72 -20.86 30.38
CA LYS A 8 11.36 -22.18 30.32
C LYS A 8 10.62 -23.12 29.37
N VAL A 9 11.39 -23.98 28.72
CA VAL A 9 10.84 -25.16 28.04
C VAL A 9 10.97 -26.33 29.01
N GLU A 10 9.89 -27.07 29.20
CA GLU A 10 9.83 -28.24 30.06
C GLU A 10 9.37 -29.46 29.26
N THR A 11 10.07 -30.58 29.42
CA THR A 11 9.63 -31.88 28.90
C THR A 11 8.61 -32.47 29.86
N LEU A 12 7.42 -32.79 29.34
CA LEU A 12 6.31 -33.38 30.07
C LEU A 12 6.49 -34.91 30.18
N PRO A 13 5.76 -35.60 31.08
CA PRO A 13 5.86 -37.05 31.26
C PRO A 13 5.60 -37.87 29.97
N ASN A 14 4.80 -37.32 29.05
CA ASN A 14 4.50 -37.94 27.75
C ASN A 14 5.59 -37.69 26.68
N GLY A 15 6.75 -37.12 27.06
CA GLY A 15 7.87 -36.80 26.17
C GLY A 15 7.69 -35.54 25.33
N GLN A 16 6.49 -34.93 25.30
CA GLN A 16 6.25 -33.67 24.60
C GLN A 16 6.82 -32.50 25.39
N LYS A 17 7.13 -31.41 24.70
CA LYS A 17 7.66 -30.19 25.34
C LYS A 17 6.55 -29.17 25.52
N ASN A 18 6.66 -28.33 26.54
CA ASN A 18 5.74 -27.22 26.77
C ASN A 18 6.54 -25.97 27.14
N LEU A 19 5.99 -24.81 26.81
CA LEU A 19 6.57 -23.52 27.16
C LEU A 19 5.83 -22.96 28.36
N ALA A 20 6.58 -22.54 29.38
CA ALA A 20 6.03 -21.98 30.60
C ALA A 20 6.63 -20.61 30.90
N LEU A 21 5.77 -19.74 31.44
CA LEU A 21 6.10 -18.38 31.88
C LEU A 21 6.12 -18.31 33.40
N LEU A 22 7.16 -17.74 33.99
CA LEU A 22 7.17 -17.40 35.40
C LEU A 22 6.44 -16.07 35.62
N LYS A 23 5.30 -16.09 36.30
CA LYS A 23 4.53 -14.89 36.65
C LYS A 23 4.09 -14.97 38.11
N ARG A 24 4.38 -13.93 38.89
CA ARG A 24 4.03 -13.84 40.34
C ARG A 24 4.51 -15.08 41.13
N GLY A 25 5.71 -15.57 40.83
CA GLY A 25 6.31 -16.72 41.50
C GLY A 25 5.75 -18.09 41.11
N LYS A 26 4.84 -18.18 40.13
CA LYS A 26 4.25 -19.44 39.66
C LYS A 26 4.51 -19.64 38.16
N TRP A 27 4.72 -20.89 37.77
CA TRP A 27 4.87 -21.28 36.37
C TRP A 27 3.51 -21.48 35.71
N HIS A 28 3.25 -20.75 34.64
CA HIS A 28 2.06 -20.83 33.83
C HIS A 28 2.40 -21.43 32.46
N TYR A 29 1.76 -22.55 32.13
CA TYR A 29 2.02 -23.28 30.88
C TYR A 29 1.14 -22.76 29.76
N LEU A 30 1.71 -22.64 28.56
CA LEU A 30 1.00 -22.12 27.38
C LEU A 30 0.04 -23.14 26.78
N TYR A 31 0.28 -24.42 27.03
CA TYR A 31 -0.56 -25.51 26.55
C TYR A 31 -0.93 -26.45 27.70
N SER A 32 -1.97 -27.28 27.48
CA SER A 32 -2.31 -28.37 28.39
C SER A 32 -1.08 -29.22 28.72
N LYS A 33 -0.93 -29.62 29.99
CA LYS A 33 0.14 -30.54 30.41
C LYS A 33 -0.11 -31.99 30.00
N ASN A 34 -1.36 -32.36 29.73
CA ASN A 34 -1.71 -33.72 29.35
C ASN A 34 -1.53 -33.94 27.84
N ASP A 35 -1.90 -32.93 27.04
CA ASP A 35 -1.78 -32.97 25.58
C ASP A 35 -1.63 -31.56 24.99
N PRO A 36 -0.38 -31.06 24.90
CA PRO A 36 -0.06 -29.80 24.22
C PRO A 36 -0.51 -29.72 22.76
N VAL A 37 -0.37 -30.82 22.01
CA VAL A 37 -0.69 -30.88 20.57
C VAL A 37 -2.18 -30.68 20.36
N ALA A 38 -3.02 -31.40 21.10
CA ALA A 38 -4.47 -31.23 21.03
C ALA A 38 -4.90 -29.83 21.45
N SER A 39 -4.20 -29.20 22.40
CA SER A 39 -4.45 -27.80 22.77
C SER A 39 -4.25 -26.85 21.60
N GLY A 40 -3.17 -27.01 20.84
CA GLY A 40 -2.92 -26.25 19.62
C GLY A 40 -3.95 -26.51 18.53
N LYS A 41 -4.32 -27.78 18.31
CA LYS A 41 -5.34 -28.17 17.32
C LYS A 41 -6.72 -27.58 17.64
N ARG A 42 -7.10 -27.52 18.92
CA ARG A 42 -8.35 -26.87 19.36
C ARG A 42 -8.37 -25.39 19.00
N PHE A 43 -7.26 -24.67 19.21
CA PHE A 43 -7.16 -23.28 18.81
C PHE A 43 -7.40 -23.11 17.31
N TYR A 44 -6.66 -23.85 16.46
CA TYR A 44 -6.84 -23.81 15.01
C TYR A 44 -8.29 -24.06 14.59
N THR A 45 -8.91 -25.11 15.13
CA THR A 45 -10.29 -25.49 14.80
C THR A 45 -11.29 -24.37 15.16
N SER A 46 -11.03 -23.61 16.23
CA SER A 46 -11.90 -22.53 16.67
C SER A 46 -11.79 -21.23 15.86
N VAL A 47 -10.70 -21.04 15.11
CA VAL A 47 -10.39 -19.76 14.44
C VAL A 47 -10.19 -19.86 12.93
N TYR A 48 -9.93 -21.07 12.42
CA TYR A 48 -9.77 -21.28 10.99
C TYR A 48 -11.10 -21.06 10.26
N ASN A 49 -11.08 -20.22 9.23
CA ASN A 49 -12.28 -19.83 8.49
C ASN A 49 -12.08 -19.87 6.96
N GLY A 50 -11.14 -20.71 6.50
CA GLY A 50 -10.82 -20.90 5.09
C GLY A 50 -9.50 -20.26 4.67
N GLN A 51 -9.28 -20.19 3.36
CA GLN A 51 -8.05 -19.69 2.77
C GLN A 51 -7.91 -18.17 2.95
N GLY A 52 -6.69 -17.68 3.15
CA GLY A 52 -6.41 -16.24 3.24
C GLY A 52 -5.06 -15.91 3.86
N LEU A 53 -4.95 -14.68 4.35
CA LEU A 53 -3.81 -14.22 5.15
C LEU A 53 -4.12 -14.39 6.64
N TYR A 54 -3.26 -15.10 7.36
CA TYR A 54 -3.33 -15.25 8.81
C TYR A 54 -2.17 -14.52 9.48
N ILE A 55 -2.46 -13.47 10.23
CA ILE A 55 -1.50 -12.76 11.09
C ILE A 55 -1.73 -13.26 12.51
N ILE A 56 -0.80 -14.05 13.05
CA ILE A 56 -0.94 -14.73 14.33
C ILE A 56 0.07 -14.15 15.32
N ILE A 57 -0.44 -13.57 16.40
CA ILE A 57 0.34 -12.96 17.47
C ILE A 57 0.59 -13.99 18.57
N GLY A 58 1.87 -14.17 18.90
CA GLY A 58 2.36 -15.11 19.90
C GLY A 58 2.81 -16.43 19.28
N LEU A 59 4.07 -16.77 19.46
CA LEU A 59 4.69 -17.94 18.83
C LEU A 59 4.55 -19.20 19.70
N GLY A 60 4.64 -19.05 21.02
CA GLY A 60 4.56 -20.15 21.98
C GLY A 60 5.53 -21.29 21.66
N TYR A 61 5.11 -22.54 21.84
CA TYR A 61 5.84 -23.74 21.40
C TYR A 61 5.33 -24.29 20.05
N TYR A 62 4.80 -23.42 19.19
CA TYR A 62 4.30 -23.72 17.83
C TYR A 62 3.08 -24.63 17.68
N TYR A 63 2.62 -25.37 18.69
CA TYR A 63 1.51 -26.33 18.52
C TYR A 63 0.23 -25.77 17.91
N HIS A 64 -0.08 -24.49 18.17
CA HIS A 64 -1.26 -23.83 17.62
C HIS A 64 -1.04 -23.29 16.18
N LEU A 65 0.22 -23.19 15.74
CA LEU A 65 0.63 -22.74 14.41
C LEU A 65 0.73 -23.92 13.42
N LEU A 66 1.20 -25.08 13.89
CA LEU A 66 1.41 -26.27 13.06
C LEU A 66 0.19 -26.65 12.18
N PRO A 67 -1.06 -26.65 12.71
CA PRO A 67 -2.22 -27.01 11.89
C PRO A 67 -2.47 -26.06 10.71
N PHE A 68 -2.10 -24.78 10.80
CA PHE A 68 -2.23 -23.83 9.68
C PHE A 68 -1.31 -24.18 8.51
N VAL A 69 -0.16 -24.81 8.79
CA VAL A 69 0.78 -25.23 7.75
C VAL A 69 0.44 -26.62 7.22
N TYR A 70 0.03 -27.56 8.10
CA TYR A 70 -0.19 -28.95 7.68
C TYR A 70 -1.57 -29.21 7.07
N ASN A 71 -2.60 -28.47 7.48
CA ASN A 71 -3.98 -28.73 7.02
C ASN A 71 -4.42 -27.77 5.90
N ASP A 72 -3.66 -26.69 5.66
CA ASP A 72 -3.95 -25.72 4.61
C ASP A 72 -2.66 -25.37 3.86
N ASN A 73 -2.68 -25.58 2.53
CA ASN A 73 -1.53 -25.35 1.64
C ASN A 73 -1.60 -24.02 0.88
N SER A 74 -2.70 -23.27 1.02
CA SER A 74 -2.98 -22.05 0.24
C SER A 74 -2.78 -20.77 1.04
N SER A 75 -2.98 -20.83 2.36
CA SER A 75 -2.90 -19.64 3.20
C SER A 75 -1.46 -19.15 3.41
N ARG A 76 -1.30 -17.82 3.38
CA ARG A 76 -0.09 -17.12 3.85
C ARG A 76 -0.21 -16.88 5.35
N ILE A 77 0.88 -17.07 6.07
CA ILE A 77 0.93 -16.98 7.53
C ILE A 77 2.03 -16.00 7.92
N ILE A 78 1.71 -15.03 8.77
CA ILE A 78 2.68 -14.12 9.40
C ILE A 78 2.57 -14.36 10.90
N VAL A 79 3.66 -14.82 11.52
CA VAL A 79 3.73 -15.06 12.95
C VAL A 79 4.54 -13.96 13.60
N ILE A 80 3.94 -13.29 14.59
CA ILE A 80 4.53 -12.13 15.25
C ILE A 80 4.80 -12.48 16.71
N GLU A 81 6.04 -12.35 17.16
CA GLU A 81 6.43 -12.59 18.56
C GLU A 81 7.21 -11.39 19.11
N PRO A 82 6.64 -10.61 20.05
CA PRO A 82 7.32 -9.46 20.63
C PRO A 82 8.51 -9.82 21.53
N SER A 83 8.57 -11.04 22.09
CA SER A 83 9.63 -11.42 23.03
C SER A 83 10.77 -12.18 22.34
N LYS A 84 11.91 -11.50 22.11
CA LYS A 84 13.16 -12.17 21.68
C LYS A 84 13.59 -13.26 22.67
N ASN A 85 13.39 -13.04 23.98
CA ASN A 85 13.67 -14.05 25.02
C ASN A 85 12.83 -15.32 24.84
N LEU A 86 11.53 -15.17 24.53
CA LEU A 86 10.67 -16.32 24.21
C LEU A 86 11.23 -17.07 23.00
N PHE A 87 11.51 -16.34 21.91
CA PHE A 87 12.03 -16.91 20.68
C PHE A 87 13.34 -17.69 20.90
N ASP A 88 14.26 -17.15 21.70
CA ASP A 88 15.53 -17.82 22.03
C ASP A 88 15.34 -19.19 22.70
N LYS A 89 14.23 -19.40 23.42
CA LYS A 89 13.93 -20.69 24.05
C LYS A 89 13.44 -21.75 23.07
N VAL A 90 12.94 -21.35 21.90
CA VAL A 90 12.16 -22.23 21.02
C VAL A 90 12.70 -22.30 19.58
N LYS A 91 13.62 -21.41 19.19
CA LYS A 91 14.24 -21.34 17.85
C LYS A 91 14.99 -22.60 17.41
N TYR A 92 15.42 -23.45 18.35
CA TYR A 92 16.09 -24.73 18.03
C TYR A 92 15.16 -25.95 18.11
N SER A 93 13.84 -25.73 18.20
CA SER A 93 12.88 -26.82 18.17
C SER A 93 12.74 -27.41 16.76
N HIS A 94 12.47 -28.71 16.67
CA HIS A 94 12.16 -29.36 15.38
C HIS A 94 10.95 -28.72 14.68
N HIS A 95 9.98 -28.20 15.45
CA HIS A 95 8.83 -27.48 14.93
C HIS A 95 9.25 -26.20 14.19
N TYR A 96 10.14 -25.39 14.78
CA TYR A 96 10.65 -24.19 14.12
C TYR A 96 11.33 -24.51 12.79
N SER A 97 12.25 -25.49 12.79
CA SER A 97 12.98 -25.88 11.59
C SER A 97 12.07 -26.37 10.45
N ASN A 98 10.93 -26.99 10.78
CA ASN A 98 9.95 -27.41 9.78
C ASN A 98 9.13 -26.22 9.26
N LEU A 99 8.76 -25.30 10.15
CA LEU A 99 7.98 -24.12 9.79
C LEU A 99 8.80 -23.14 8.95
N GLU A 100 10.02 -22.80 9.37
CA GLU A 100 10.90 -21.83 8.70
C GLU A 100 11.21 -22.20 7.24
N LYS A 101 11.24 -23.50 6.90
CA LYS A 101 11.43 -23.96 5.52
C LYS A 101 10.23 -23.66 4.60
N SER A 102 9.06 -23.39 5.17
CA SER A 102 7.86 -23.09 4.39
C SER A 102 7.89 -21.66 3.88
N LYS A 103 7.82 -21.48 2.55
CA LYS A 103 7.71 -20.15 1.92
C LYS A 103 6.41 -19.41 2.27
N ARG A 104 5.44 -20.09 2.89
CA ARG A 104 4.14 -19.53 3.27
C ARG A 104 4.14 -18.86 4.64
N ILE A 105 5.12 -19.17 5.49
CA ILE A 105 5.21 -18.58 6.82
C ILE A 105 6.33 -17.54 6.88
N GLN A 106 6.02 -16.40 7.47
CA GLN A 106 6.98 -15.37 7.78
C GLN A 106 6.97 -15.14 9.28
N PHE A 107 8.16 -15.14 9.89
CA PHE A 107 8.32 -14.78 11.30
C PHE A 107 8.75 -13.31 11.40
N ILE A 108 8.19 -12.60 12.38
CA ILE A 108 8.54 -11.21 12.72
C ILE A 108 8.80 -11.19 14.23
N ILE A 109 10.06 -11.03 14.61
CA ILE A 109 10.51 -11.31 15.98
C ILE A 109 11.11 -10.06 16.63
N GLY A 110 10.58 -9.72 17.79
CA GLY A 110 11.06 -8.58 18.59
C GLY A 110 10.49 -7.25 18.15
N SER A 111 10.61 -6.26 19.03
CA SER A 111 9.94 -4.96 18.91
C SER A 111 10.32 -4.15 17.66
N GLU A 112 11.57 -4.25 17.20
CA GLU A 112 12.07 -3.49 16.04
C GLU A 112 11.42 -3.97 14.75
N GLU A 113 11.51 -5.28 14.44
CA GLU A 113 10.88 -5.84 13.24
C GLU A 113 9.36 -5.66 13.22
N ILE A 114 8.74 -5.72 14.40
CA ILE A 114 7.30 -5.47 14.57
C ILE A 114 6.96 -4.03 14.22
N LYS A 115 7.75 -3.06 14.70
CA LYS A 115 7.55 -1.65 14.38
C LYS A 115 7.68 -1.43 12.87
N ASP A 116 8.72 -1.97 12.26
CA ASP A 116 8.94 -1.89 10.81
C ASP A 116 7.82 -2.58 10.03
N PHE A 117 7.28 -3.69 10.53
CA PHE A 117 6.12 -4.35 9.93
C PHE A 117 4.87 -3.47 9.98
N ILE A 118 4.56 -2.89 11.15
CA ILE A 118 3.41 -2.00 11.32
C ILE A 118 3.55 -0.76 10.42
N GLU A 119 4.74 -0.17 10.31
CA GLU A 119 4.99 0.94 9.39
C GLU A 119 4.78 0.53 7.93
N ARG A 120 5.25 -0.67 7.55
CA ARG A 120 5.03 -1.22 6.20
C ARG A 120 3.60 -1.66 5.93
N LEU A 121 2.73 -1.83 6.92
CA LEU A 121 1.30 -2.07 6.66
C LEU A 121 0.66 -0.85 5.99
N LYS A 122 1.14 0.36 6.29
CA LYS A 122 0.65 1.58 5.67
C LYS A 122 0.94 1.58 4.17
N GLY A 123 -0.11 1.66 3.35
CA GLY A 123 0.02 1.65 1.90
C GLY A 123 0.39 0.29 1.28
N ASN A 124 0.44 -0.79 2.05
CA ASN A 124 0.66 -2.13 1.50
C ASN A 124 -0.64 -2.75 1.00
N TYR A 125 -1.13 -2.18 -0.11
CA TYR A 125 -2.39 -2.58 -0.72
C TYR A 125 -2.36 -3.99 -1.32
N GLU A 126 -1.20 -4.64 -1.42
CA GLU A 126 -1.11 -6.04 -1.85
C GLU A 126 -1.84 -6.99 -0.89
N LEU A 127 -1.92 -6.64 0.40
CA LEU A 127 -2.66 -7.42 1.39
C LEU A 127 -4.16 -7.46 1.09
N LEU A 128 -4.69 -6.48 0.35
CA LEU A 128 -6.09 -6.41 -0.05
C LEU A 128 -6.46 -7.41 -1.15
N PHE A 129 -5.48 -8.09 -1.76
CA PHE A 129 -5.73 -9.18 -2.72
C PHE A 129 -6.05 -10.51 -2.03
N TYR A 130 -5.85 -10.63 -0.72
CA TYR A 130 -6.33 -11.79 0.01
C TYR A 130 -7.84 -11.63 0.26
N ASP A 131 -8.62 -12.66 -0.09
CA ASP A 131 -10.07 -12.71 0.17
C ASP A 131 -10.41 -12.45 1.65
N ARG A 132 -9.49 -12.83 2.55
CA ARG A 132 -9.61 -12.67 4.00
C ARG A 132 -8.27 -12.32 4.62
N ILE A 133 -8.31 -11.38 5.56
CA ILE A 133 -7.21 -11.07 6.48
C ILE A 133 -7.68 -11.41 7.89
N ASN A 134 -7.05 -12.40 8.52
CA ASN A 134 -7.36 -12.88 9.85
C ASN A 134 -6.28 -12.43 10.84
N LEU A 135 -6.65 -11.56 11.78
CA LEU A 135 -5.77 -11.15 12.87
C LEU A 135 -6.10 -11.94 14.16
N LEU A 136 -5.20 -12.82 14.54
CA LEU A 136 -5.37 -13.76 15.65
C LEU A 136 -4.31 -13.49 16.72
N SER A 137 -4.65 -13.76 17.98
CA SER A 137 -3.67 -13.82 19.07
C SER A 137 -3.92 -15.10 19.85
N TYR A 138 -2.84 -15.73 20.33
CA TYR A 138 -2.97 -16.95 21.10
C TYR A 138 -3.53 -16.64 22.51
N PRO A 139 -4.72 -17.14 22.90
CA PRO A 139 -5.47 -16.60 24.05
C PRO A 139 -4.77 -16.72 25.40
N VAL A 140 -3.87 -17.70 25.55
CA VAL A 140 -3.11 -17.87 26.80
C VAL A 140 -2.08 -16.73 26.96
N LEU A 141 -1.49 -16.26 25.86
CA LEU A 141 -0.54 -15.15 25.88
C LEU A 141 -1.25 -13.81 26.14
N ASP A 142 -2.41 -13.59 25.54
CA ASP A 142 -3.27 -12.43 25.86
C ASP A 142 -3.60 -12.38 27.35
N ARG A 143 -3.99 -13.51 27.95
CA ARG A 143 -4.33 -13.58 29.38
C ARG A 143 -3.12 -13.38 30.29
N LEU A 144 -1.98 -13.95 29.93
CA LEU A 144 -0.78 -13.92 30.76
C LEU A 144 -0.02 -12.59 30.62
N LEU A 145 -0.07 -11.93 29.46
CA LEU A 145 0.69 -10.72 29.16
C LEU A 145 -0.14 -9.74 28.31
N PRO A 146 -1.29 -9.25 28.81
CA PRO A 146 -2.23 -8.43 28.03
C PRO A 146 -1.63 -7.12 27.53
N GLU A 147 -0.83 -6.46 28.37
CA GLU A 147 -0.09 -5.22 28.05
C GLU A 147 0.92 -5.39 26.89
N THR A 148 1.21 -6.63 26.51
CA THR A 148 2.13 -6.96 25.42
C THR A 148 1.38 -7.51 24.22
N TYR A 149 0.66 -8.62 24.37
CA TYR A 149 0.05 -9.32 23.23
C TYR A 149 -1.29 -8.69 22.82
N SER A 150 -2.16 -8.33 23.77
CA SER A 150 -3.43 -7.69 23.45
C SER A 150 -3.23 -6.28 22.91
N LYS A 151 -2.34 -5.49 23.54
CA LYS A 151 -1.96 -4.18 23.01
C LYS A 151 -1.40 -4.25 21.58
N LEU A 152 -0.49 -5.20 21.32
CA LEU A 152 0.06 -5.40 19.97
C LEU A 152 -1.02 -5.78 18.95
N LYS A 153 -1.99 -6.61 19.36
CA LYS A 153 -3.15 -6.94 18.52
C LYS A 153 -3.93 -5.69 18.16
N ASP A 154 -4.19 -4.81 19.12
CA ASP A 154 -4.90 -3.55 18.87
C ASP A 154 -4.14 -2.62 17.92
N ASP A 155 -2.82 -2.49 18.11
CA ASP A 155 -1.95 -1.67 17.24
C ASP A 155 -1.96 -2.17 15.78
N ILE A 156 -1.86 -3.49 15.58
CA ILE A 156 -1.92 -4.10 14.24
C ILE A 156 -3.34 -3.96 13.67
N ASN A 157 -4.38 -4.16 14.48
CA ASN A 157 -5.77 -4.05 14.03
C ASN A 157 -6.10 -2.63 13.56
N SER A 158 -5.63 -1.60 14.27
CA SER A 158 -5.77 -0.21 13.86
C SER A 158 -5.12 0.02 12.50
N SER A 159 -3.89 -0.47 12.32
CA SER A 159 -3.13 -0.32 11.07
C SER A 159 -3.79 -1.02 9.88
N LEU A 160 -4.35 -2.22 10.10
CA LEU A 160 -5.12 -2.94 9.08
C LEU A 160 -6.43 -2.21 8.74
N THR A 161 -7.09 -1.63 9.74
CA THR A 161 -8.33 -0.85 9.53
C THR A 161 -8.07 0.38 8.68
N ASP A 162 -6.97 1.09 8.93
CA ASP A 162 -6.56 2.24 8.12
C ASP A 162 -6.23 1.81 6.68
N LEU A 163 -5.49 0.72 6.51
CA LEU A 163 -5.21 0.14 5.19
C LEU A 163 -6.49 -0.21 4.42
N LEU A 164 -7.50 -0.78 5.08
CA LEU A 164 -8.79 -1.10 4.47
C LEU A 164 -9.56 0.16 4.06
N ARG A 165 -9.55 1.20 4.89
CA ARG A 165 -10.19 2.51 4.58
C ARG A 165 -9.54 3.18 3.39
N ASP A 166 -8.21 3.21 3.35
CA ASP A 166 -7.44 3.73 2.22
C ASP A 166 -7.69 2.89 0.97
N GLY A 167 -7.72 1.57 1.12
CA GLY A 167 -8.03 0.61 0.06
C GLY A 167 -9.39 0.82 -0.59
N LEU A 168 -10.45 1.10 0.18
CA LEU A 168 -11.78 1.43 -0.35
C LEU A 168 -11.77 2.75 -1.15
N THR A 169 -11.02 3.73 -0.65
CA THR A 169 -10.82 5.01 -1.35
C THR A 169 -10.11 4.76 -2.68
N ILE A 170 -9.03 3.97 -2.67
CA ILE A 170 -8.31 3.55 -3.86
C ILE A 170 -9.20 2.75 -4.81
N ALA A 171 -10.01 1.81 -4.34
CA ALA A 171 -10.89 1.01 -5.19
C ALA A 171 -11.91 1.89 -5.95
N ARG A 172 -12.48 2.90 -5.27
CA ARG A 172 -13.37 3.90 -5.89
C ARG A 172 -12.63 4.69 -6.97
N PHE A 173 -11.40 5.13 -6.70
CA PHE A 173 -10.57 5.80 -7.70
C PHE A 173 -10.07 4.85 -8.79
N ALA A 174 -9.81 3.57 -8.50
CA ALA A 174 -9.27 2.58 -9.43
C ALA A 174 -10.21 2.28 -10.57
N LYS A 175 -11.52 2.11 -10.29
CA LYS A 175 -12.52 1.98 -11.35
C LYS A 175 -12.52 3.22 -12.26
N ARG A 176 -12.40 4.41 -11.67
CA ARG A 176 -12.38 5.67 -12.43
C ARG A 176 -11.10 5.82 -13.25
N TRP A 177 -9.94 5.54 -12.66
CA TRP A 177 -8.65 5.55 -13.34
C TRP A 177 -8.62 4.56 -14.50
N LEU A 178 -9.16 3.34 -14.32
CA LEU A 178 -9.24 2.35 -15.39
C LEU A 178 -10.15 2.80 -16.53
N LEU A 179 -11.33 3.34 -16.23
CA LEU A 179 -12.25 3.87 -17.24
C LEU A 179 -11.66 5.07 -17.98
N ASN A 180 -11.07 6.02 -17.25
CA ASN A 180 -10.39 7.16 -17.85
C ASN A 180 -9.23 6.71 -18.74
N PHE A 181 -8.38 5.80 -18.25
CA PHE A 181 -7.26 5.27 -19.02
C PHE A 181 -7.72 4.59 -20.31
N LYS A 182 -8.76 3.74 -20.22
CA LYS A 182 -9.39 3.11 -21.39
C LYS A 182 -9.88 4.17 -22.39
N ASN A 183 -10.61 5.17 -21.91
CA ASN A 183 -11.16 6.24 -22.76
C ASN A 183 -10.07 7.16 -23.33
N ASN A 184 -8.93 7.27 -22.66
CA ASN A 184 -7.80 8.07 -23.10
C ASN A 184 -6.84 7.31 -24.00
N LEU A 185 -7.01 5.99 -24.20
CA LEU A 185 -6.00 5.15 -24.83
C LEU A 185 -5.57 5.69 -26.20
N GLU A 186 -6.53 6.04 -27.07
CA GLU A 186 -6.25 6.63 -28.39
C GLU A 186 -5.51 7.97 -28.25
N ASN A 187 -5.98 8.85 -27.36
CA ASN A 187 -5.35 10.14 -27.11
C ASN A 187 -3.93 10.02 -26.54
N ILE A 188 -3.65 8.99 -25.73
CA ILE A 188 -2.33 8.68 -25.17
C ILE A 188 -1.39 8.24 -26.29
N LEU A 189 -1.85 7.38 -27.21
CA LEU A 189 -1.05 6.90 -28.33
C LEU A 189 -0.68 8.04 -29.31
N ASP A 190 -1.55 9.05 -29.43
CA ASP A 190 -1.32 10.28 -30.21
C ASP A 190 -0.58 11.38 -29.42
N SER A 191 -0.21 11.14 -28.16
CA SER A 191 0.53 12.11 -27.34
C SER A 191 2.04 11.91 -27.43
N TYR A 192 2.79 13.00 -27.25
CA TYR A 192 4.23 12.94 -27.12
C TYR A 192 4.67 12.43 -25.74
N SER A 193 5.84 11.82 -25.65
CA SER A 193 6.46 11.56 -24.35
C SER A 193 6.95 12.86 -23.71
N ILE A 194 6.80 13.02 -22.40
CA ILE A 194 7.33 14.17 -21.65
C ILE A 194 8.83 14.40 -21.88
N THR A 195 9.59 13.34 -22.23
CA THR A 195 11.03 13.43 -22.50
C THR A 195 11.34 14.21 -23.80
N SER A 196 10.38 14.36 -24.71
CA SER A 196 10.54 15.16 -25.93
C SER A 196 10.24 16.65 -25.73
N LEU A 197 9.77 17.04 -24.54
CA LEU A 197 9.49 18.44 -24.22
C LEU A 197 10.79 19.26 -24.27
N LYS A 198 10.77 20.35 -25.04
CA LYS A 198 11.93 21.24 -25.16
C LYS A 198 12.25 21.87 -23.81
N ARG A 199 13.53 21.82 -23.42
CA ARG A 199 14.01 22.47 -22.19
C ARG A 199 13.92 23.98 -22.32
N PHE A 200 13.24 24.61 -21.36
CA PHE A 200 13.27 26.05 -21.19
C PHE A 200 14.46 26.46 -20.31
N ARG A 201 15.17 27.54 -20.69
CA ARG A 201 16.20 28.16 -19.86
C ARG A 201 15.67 29.50 -19.36
N GLY A 202 15.54 29.67 -18.04
CA GLY A 202 15.05 30.89 -17.42
C GLY A 202 14.26 30.62 -16.14
N SER A 203 13.55 31.64 -15.66
CA SER A 203 12.69 31.52 -14.48
C SER A 203 11.37 30.84 -14.83
N CYS A 204 10.87 29.98 -13.93
CA CYS A 204 9.58 29.30 -14.11
C CYS A 204 8.64 29.64 -12.94
N ILE A 205 7.40 29.96 -13.27
CA ILE A 205 6.32 30.19 -12.32
C ILE A 205 5.36 29.01 -12.42
N VAL A 206 5.15 28.30 -11.32
CA VAL A 206 4.12 27.26 -11.23
C VAL A 206 2.91 27.86 -10.52
N ALA A 207 1.85 28.09 -11.27
CA ALA A 207 0.60 28.66 -10.77
C ALA A 207 -0.33 27.54 -10.31
N ALA A 208 -0.70 27.58 -9.02
CA ALA A 208 -1.71 26.73 -8.41
C ALA A 208 -2.91 27.57 -7.95
N ALA A 209 -4.09 26.98 -7.84
CA ALA A 209 -5.34 27.67 -7.52
C ALA A 209 -5.54 27.99 -6.04
N GLY A 210 -4.46 28.31 -5.33
CA GLY A 210 -4.57 28.81 -3.96
C GLY A 210 -5.07 30.26 -3.94
N PRO A 211 -5.72 30.73 -2.85
CA PRO A 211 -6.16 32.14 -2.71
C PRO A 211 -5.04 33.18 -2.87
N SER A 212 -3.77 32.75 -2.77
CA SER A 212 -2.61 33.59 -3.06
C SER A 212 -2.47 33.99 -4.52
N LEU A 213 -3.03 33.21 -5.46
CA LEU A 213 -2.96 33.51 -6.88
C LEU A 213 -3.65 34.83 -7.20
N ASP A 214 -4.86 35.05 -6.67
CA ASP A 214 -5.66 36.26 -6.89
C ASP A 214 -4.91 37.53 -6.48
N ARG A 215 -4.08 37.45 -5.42
CA ARG A 215 -3.29 38.59 -4.94
C ARG A 215 -2.11 38.96 -5.85
N VAL A 216 -1.66 38.03 -6.69
CA VAL A 216 -0.44 38.19 -7.50
C VAL A 216 -0.76 38.24 -8.99
N ILE A 217 -1.94 37.81 -9.41
CA ILE A 217 -2.31 37.66 -10.82
C ILE A 217 -2.17 38.95 -11.63
N ASP A 218 -2.54 40.11 -11.06
CA ASP A 218 -2.37 41.39 -11.74
C ASP A 218 -0.91 41.82 -11.87
N ARG A 219 -0.07 41.49 -10.87
CA ARG A 219 1.38 41.74 -10.94
C ARG A 219 2.03 40.89 -12.03
N LEU A 220 1.53 39.68 -12.28
CA LEU A 220 2.06 38.85 -13.38
C LEU A 220 1.95 39.54 -14.74
N LYS A 221 0.93 40.40 -14.94
CA LYS A 221 0.73 41.18 -16.17
C LYS A 221 1.82 42.23 -16.39
N THR A 222 2.45 42.74 -15.32
CA THR A 222 3.44 43.82 -15.40
C THR A 222 4.83 43.33 -15.79
N PHE A 223 5.10 42.02 -15.72
CA PHE A 223 6.40 41.46 -16.06
C PHE A 223 6.49 41.09 -17.54
N ASN A 224 7.65 41.36 -18.16
CA ASN A 224 7.91 41.00 -19.55
C ASN A 224 7.88 39.47 -19.75
N ARG A 225 6.90 38.98 -20.53
CA ARG A 225 6.60 37.54 -20.75
C ARG A 225 7.76 36.75 -21.38
N THR A 226 8.76 37.43 -21.96
CA THR A 226 9.95 36.76 -22.54
C THR A 226 10.91 36.20 -21.48
N ASN A 227 10.81 36.63 -20.22
CA ASN A 227 11.81 36.32 -19.20
C ASN A 227 11.40 35.16 -18.26
N TYR A 228 10.17 34.67 -18.37
CA TYR A 228 9.68 33.62 -17.49
C TYR A 228 8.63 32.72 -18.17
N PHE A 229 8.61 31.46 -17.74
CA PHE A 229 7.71 30.43 -18.23
C PHE A 229 6.62 30.16 -17.18
N ILE A 230 5.35 30.13 -17.58
CA ILE A 230 4.22 29.86 -16.69
C ILE A 230 3.70 28.45 -16.91
N ILE A 231 3.77 27.64 -15.86
CA ILE A 231 3.12 26.34 -15.77
C ILE A 231 1.85 26.51 -14.95
N ALA A 232 0.69 26.23 -15.53
CA ALA A 232 -0.58 26.23 -14.80
C ALA A 232 -1.01 24.81 -14.49
N VAL A 233 -1.32 24.51 -13.23
CA VAL A 233 -2.05 23.27 -12.89
C VAL A 233 -3.54 23.46 -13.19
N ASP A 234 -4.28 22.36 -13.40
CA ASP A 234 -5.72 22.32 -13.73
C ASP A 234 -6.51 23.54 -13.21
N ALA A 235 -6.59 23.69 -11.89
CA ALA A 235 -7.43 24.69 -11.24
C ALA A 235 -6.99 26.16 -11.47
N ALA A 236 -5.74 26.40 -11.84
CA ALA A 236 -5.20 27.75 -12.09
C ALA A 236 -5.46 28.24 -13.53
N VAL A 237 -5.87 27.34 -14.44
CA VAL A 237 -5.99 27.65 -15.87
C VAL A 237 -7.04 28.72 -16.13
N ARG A 238 -8.28 28.52 -15.67
CA ARG A 238 -9.36 29.48 -15.87
C ARG A 238 -9.07 30.86 -15.26
N PRO A 239 -8.63 31.01 -13.99
CA PRO A 239 -8.27 32.32 -13.44
C PRO A 239 -7.20 33.06 -14.24
N LEU A 240 -6.15 32.36 -14.70
CA LEU A 240 -5.10 32.95 -15.52
C LEU A 240 -5.63 33.44 -16.86
N ILE A 241 -6.37 32.61 -17.58
CA ILE A 241 -6.89 32.96 -18.91
C ILE A 241 -7.90 34.11 -18.82
N LEU A 242 -8.80 34.09 -17.84
CA LEU A 242 -9.76 35.19 -17.62
C LEU A 242 -9.08 36.51 -17.25
N SER A 243 -7.92 36.43 -16.59
CA SER A 243 -7.05 37.57 -16.34
C SER A 243 -6.25 38.01 -17.58
N GLY A 244 -6.38 37.35 -18.73
CA GLY A 244 -5.63 37.66 -19.94
C GLY A 244 -4.18 37.11 -19.92
N ILE A 245 -3.85 36.23 -18.99
CA ILE A 245 -2.55 35.58 -18.89
C ILE A 245 -2.65 34.18 -19.50
N LYS A 246 -2.01 33.99 -20.65
CA LYS A 246 -1.90 32.68 -21.30
C LYS A 246 -0.78 31.86 -20.62
N PRO A 247 -1.04 30.66 -20.06
CA PRO A 247 0.02 29.76 -19.63
C PRO A 247 0.89 29.28 -20.80
N ASP A 248 2.15 28.98 -20.51
CA ASP A 248 3.08 28.42 -21.50
C ASP A 248 3.00 26.89 -21.53
N LEU A 249 2.56 26.29 -20.43
CA LEU A 249 2.31 24.85 -20.27
C LEU A 249 1.19 24.63 -19.26
N ILE A 250 0.36 23.61 -19.49
CA ILE A 250 -0.68 23.18 -18.55
C ILE A 250 -0.36 21.78 -18.01
N ILE A 251 -0.66 21.51 -16.74
CA ILE A 251 -0.52 20.19 -16.13
C ILE A 251 -1.89 19.72 -15.64
N GLY A 252 -2.32 18.55 -16.13
CA GLY A 252 -3.58 17.94 -15.74
C GLY A 252 -3.42 16.55 -15.13
N LEU A 253 -3.95 16.36 -13.91
CA LEU A 253 -3.70 15.17 -13.11
C LEU A 253 -4.96 14.48 -12.59
N ASP A 254 -6.01 15.26 -12.35
CA ASP A 254 -7.17 14.81 -11.58
C ASP A 254 -8.09 13.89 -12.41
N PRO A 255 -8.39 12.67 -11.93
CA PRO A 255 -9.28 11.75 -12.64
C PRO A 255 -10.76 12.14 -12.57
N GLN A 256 -11.15 13.10 -11.73
CA GLN A 256 -12.53 13.36 -11.39
C GLN A 256 -13.22 14.29 -12.42
N PRO A 257 -14.49 14.04 -12.79
CA PRO A 257 -15.19 14.84 -13.80
C PRO A 257 -15.27 16.34 -13.50
N PHE A 258 -15.29 16.72 -12.22
CA PHE A 258 -15.37 18.12 -11.81
C PHE A 258 -14.16 18.94 -12.27
N ILE A 259 -13.03 18.29 -12.57
CA ILE A 259 -11.84 19.02 -13.02
C ILE A 259 -12.11 19.81 -14.31
N ARG A 260 -13.09 19.37 -15.11
CA ARG A 260 -13.55 20.08 -16.31
C ARG A 260 -14.04 21.51 -16.02
N PHE A 261 -14.56 21.78 -14.82
CA PHE A 261 -15.02 23.12 -14.45
C PHE A 261 -13.88 24.15 -14.40
N HIS A 262 -12.64 23.73 -14.19
CA HIS A 262 -11.48 24.61 -14.23
C HIS A 262 -11.06 25.03 -15.64
N PHE A 263 -11.74 24.51 -16.66
CA PHE A 263 -11.52 24.82 -18.06
C PHE A 263 -12.75 25.45 -18.73
N PHE A 264 -13.85 25.62 -17.98
CA PHE A 264 -15.10 26.15 -18.48
C PHE A 264 -14.96 27.63 -18.92
N ASP A 265 -15.59 27.99 -20.03
CA ASP A 265 -15.54 29.29 -20.74
C ASP A 265 -14.19 29.65 -21.38
N VAL A 266 -13.17 28.81 -21.22
CA VAL A 266 -11.81 29.09 -21.68
C VAL A 266 -11.28 28.05 -22.68
N GLU A 267 -12.09 27.07 -23.07
CA GLU A 267 -11.70 25.93 -23.91
C GLU A 267 -11.07 26.35 -25.24
N LYS A 268 -11.60 27.40 -25.87
CA LYS A 268 -11.10 27.92 -27.15
C LYS A 268 -9.64 28.40 -27.10
N PHE A 269 -9.14 28.73 -25.92
CA PHE A 269 -7.76 29.20 -25.72
C PHE A 269 -6.77 28.06 -25.47
N LEU A 270 -7.26 26.86 -25.14
CA LEU A 270 -6.45 25.74 -24.65
C LEU A 270 -5.79 24.95 -25.78
N ARG A 271 -6.45 24.80 -26.93
CA ARG A 271 -6.01 23.94 -28.04
C ARG A 271 -4.54 24.06 -28.40
N LYS A 272 -4.01 25.30 -28.43
CA LYS A 272 -2.63 25.62 -28.81
C LYS A 272 -1.65 25.72 -27.64
N ILE A 273 -2.09 25.48 -26.40
CA ILE A 273 -1.23 25.46 -25.23
C ILE A 273 -0.81 24.00 -25.01
N PRO A 274 0.49 23.69 -24.96
CA PRO A 274 0.91 22.33 -24.66
C PRO A 274 0.44 21.92 -23.27
N ALA A 275 -0.01 20.68 -23.13
CA ALA A 275 -0.43 20.12 -21.85
C ALA A 275 0.32 18.84 -21.52
N ILE A 276 0.81 18.72 -20.28
CA ILE A 276 1.26 17.45 -19.69
C ILE A 276 0.07 16.86 -18.96
N LEU A 277 -0.40 15.71 -19.42
CA LEU A 277 -1.57 15.03 -18.89
C LEU A 277 -1.19 13.69 -18.29
N ASN A 278 -1.70 13.42 -17.09
CA ASN A 278 -1.70 12.07 -16.55
C ASN A 278 -2.57 11.18 -17.45
N PRO A 279 -2.10 10.00 -17.90
CA PRO A 279 -2.90 9.05 -18.68
C PRO A 279 -4.29 8.73 -18.09
N MET A 280 -4.46 8.90 -16.78
CA MET A 280 -5.70 8.63 -16.05
C MET A 280 -6.51 9.89 -15.69
N VAL A 281 -6.15 11.08 -16.18
CA VAL A 281 -6.96 12.31 -16.01
C VAL A 281 -8.34 12.10 -16.62
N TYR A 282 -9.35 12.84 -16.16
CA TYR A 282 -10.70 12.77 -16.72
C TYR A 282 -10.70 12.96 -18.24
N SER A 283 -11.33 12.04 -18.98
CA SER A 283 -11.08 11.91 -20.42
C SER A 283 -11.43 13.14 -21.25
N ALA A 284 -12.47 13.87 -20.84
CA ALA A 284 -12.84 15.13 -21.48
C ALA A 284 -11.75 16.21 -21.42
N VAL A 285 -10.79 16.12 -20.49
CA VAL A 285 -9.67 17.08 -20.41
C VAL A 285 -8.66 16.82 -21.52
N PHE A 286 -8.44 15.56 -21.92
CA PHE A 286 -7.55 15.23 -23.04
C PHE A 286 -7.98 15.93 -24.33
N GLU A 287 -9.30 15.98 -24.58
CA GLU A 287 -9.89 16.57 -25.78
C GLU A 287 -9.75 18.10 -25.88
N LEU A 288 -9.34 18.77 -24.80
CA LEU A 288 -9.18 20.23 -24.77
C LEU A 288 -7.88 20.72 -25.42
N PHE A 289 -6.92 19.82 -25.66
CA PHE A 289 -5.56 20.17 -26.09
C PHE A 289 -5.19 19.44 -27.37
N ASP A 290 -4.62 20.17 -28.34
CA ASP A 290 -4.10 19.56 -29.57
C ASP A 290 -2.65 19.07 -29.38
N VAL A 291 -1.87 19.74 -28.51
CA VAL A 291 -0.49 19.36 -28.18
C VAL A 291 -0.43 18.76 -26.78
N ARG A 292 -0.24 17.44 -26.72
CA ARG A 292 -0.34 16.66 -25.49
C ARG A 292 0.95 15.90 -25.22
N TYR A 293 1.37 15.91 -23.95
CA TYR A 293 2.50 15.16 -23.43
C TYR A 293 2.00 14.22 -22.33
N THR A 294 2.48 12.99 -22.30
CA THR A 294 2.22 12.03 -21.22
C THR A 294 3.52 11.59 -20.56
N TYR A 295 3.42 11.08 -19.33
CA TYR A 295 4.59 10.69 -18.53
C TYR A 295 4.37 9.35 -17.81
N PRO A 296 5.45 8.60 -17.52
CA PRO A 296 5.32 7.31 -16.87
C PRO A 296 4.87 7.48 -15.43
N THR A 297 3.80 6.79 -15.06
CA THR A 297 3.32 6.78 -13.69
C THR A 297 3.66 5.44 -13.03
N ARG A 298 4.00 5.46 -11.74
CA ARG A 298 4.19 4.23 -10.95
C ARG A 298 2.86 3.55 -10.56
N HIS A 299 1.75 3.97 -11.17
CA HIS A 299 0.43 3.52 -10.80
C HIS A 299 0.26 2.01 -11.00
N PRO A 300 -0.32 1.27 -10.04
CA PRO A 300 -0.45 -0.18 -10.11
C PRO A 300 -1.12 -0.69 -11.39
N LEU A 301 -2.11 0.02 -11.93
CA LEU A 301 -2.78 -0.35 -13.19
C LEU A 301 -1.80 -0.45 -14.37
N LEU A 302 -0.84 0.47 -14.47
CA LEU A 302 0.16 0.45 -15.55
C LEU A 302 1.22 -0.64 -15.33
N LYS A 303 1.50 -1.01 -14.08
CA LYS A 303 2.32 -2.20 -13.77
C LYS A 303 1.60 -3.50 -14.13
N MET A 304 0.29 -3.60 -13.85
CA MET A 304 -0.53 -4.75 -14.21
C MET A 304 -0.63 -4.92 -15.73
N LEU A 305 -0.76 -3.83 -16.49
CA LEU A 305 -0.73 -3.88 -17.95
C LEU A 305 0.59 -4.42 -18.48
N LYS A 306 1.75 -4.01 -17.94
CA LYS A 306 3.05 -4.61 -18.29
C LYS A 306 3.12 -6.12 -18.01
N SER A 307 2.49 -6.59 -16.93
CA SER A 307 2.42 -8.04 -16.65
C SER A 307 1.46 -8.81 -17.56
N LEU A 308 0.44 -8.13 -18.12
CA LEU A 308 -0.44 -8.69 -19.15
C LEU A 308 0.23 -8.69 -20.53
N GLU A 309 1.07 -7.70 -20.84
CA GLU A 309 1.88 -7.63 -22.07
C GLU A 309 2.90 -8.78 -22.18
N THR A 310 3.45 -9.25 -21.05
CA THR A 310 4.30 -10.45 -21.06
C THR A 310 3.55 -11.74 -21.44
N LEU A 311 2.22 -11.70 -21.50
CA LEU A 311 1.37 -12.84 -21.86
C LEU A 311 0.86 -12.82 -23.31
N ASP A 312 0.91 -11.68 -24.02
CA ASP A 312 0.36 -11.59 -25.39
C ASP A 312 1.22 -10.68 -26.30
N SER A 313 2.17 -11.28 -27.02
CA SER A 313 3.24 -10.60 -27.76
C SER A 313 2.88 -10.14 -29.18
N LYS A 314 1.59 -10.14 -29.58
CA LYS A 314 1.21 -9.98 -31.00
C LYS A 314 0.34 -8.77 -31.37
N SER A 315 -0.03 -7.88 -30.45
CA SER A 315 -1.10 -6.90 -30.74
C SER A 315 -0.81 -5.42 -30.44
N PHE A 316 0.36 -5.04 -29.88
CA PHE A 316 0.63 -3.65 -29.53
C PHE A 316 1.91 -3.10 -30.17
N ASN A 317 1.76 -2.10 -31.04
CA ASN A 317 2.85 -1.44 -31.74
C ASN A 317 3.60 -0.49 -30.78
N TYR A 318 4.88 -0.79 -30.56
CA TYR A 318 5.65 -0.51 -29.34
C TYR A 318 6.20 0.93 -29.20
N GLN A 319 5.97 1.85 -30.14
CA GLN A 319 6.74 3.12 -30.20
C GLN A 319 6.17 4.30 -29.39
N SER A 320 4.91 4.28 -28.97
CA SER A 320 4.34 5.36 -28.13
C SER A 320 4.35 5.05 -26.63
N VAL A 321 4.44 3.77 -26.23
CA VAL A 321 4.36 3.35 -24.82
C VAL A 321 5.74 3.05 -24.20
N SER A 322 6.76 2.71 -25.01
CA SER A 322 8.08 2.31 -24.51
C SER A 322 8.97 3.47 -24.05
N SER A 323 8.61 4.73 -24.34
CA SER A 323 9.29 5.92 -23.80
C SER A 323 8.75 6.35 -22.43
N LEU A 324 7.96 5.49 -21.77
CA LEU A 324 7.39 5.64 -20.43
C LEU A 324 8.02 4.63 -19.44
N ALA A 325 9.35 4.48 -19.45
CA ALA A 325 10.09 3.72 -18.43
C ALA A 325 11.31 4.49 -17.95
#